data_AF-A0A853I2N0-F1
#
_entry.id   AF-A0A853I2N0-F1
#
_cell.length_a   1.000
_cell.length_b   1.000
_cell.length_c   1.000
_cell.angle_alpha   90.00
_cell.angle_beta   90.00
_cell.angle_gamma   90.00
#
_symmetry.space_group_name_H-M   'P 1'
#
loop_
_entity.id
_entity.type
_entity.pdbx_description
1 polymer ?
#
loop_
_entity_poly.entity_id
_entity_poly.type
_entity_poly.pdbx_seq_one_letter_code
_entity_poly.pdbx_strand_id
1 'polypeptide(L)'
;MLRIILIIFITLFSITSFAEPPKEYQWTQGRYEQEMGLAAFNVCYLTGIKGVFESRNEIVRVYQNNGKYYLGGASRQQGVGGWAMCVGSFYGSSSFTAFNWLSSQGGGTQMVPSNTHRCFLSGLAGAFNSSQDQVSINRMSNSWVLGGNTTSQELEAWAGCVKNPLSIFWTQTFTWHHGSPEVVMTNANDSMCFLHSVKGKFDAFYDWVRIAIKNGKFVLSGSFFRPGVSATAVCTPRLL
;
A
#
# COMPACT_ATOMS: atom_id res chain seq x y z
N MET A 1 28.06 -37.45 -50.61
CA MET A 1 26.73 -36.99 -50.17
C MET A 1 26.66 -37.08 -48.65
N LEU A 2 27.21 -36.07 -47.99
CA LEU A 2 27.24 -35.95 -46.54
C LEU A 2 26.02 -35.11 -46.17
N ARG A 3 24.90 -35.76 -45.81
CA ARG A 3 23.68 -35.06 -45.39
C ARG A 3 23.95 -34.40 -44.06
N ILE A 4 24.00 -33.07 -44.11
CA ILE A 4 23.94 -32.13 -43.01
C ILE A 4 22.70 -32.47 -42.17
N ILE A 5 22.90 -33.21 -41.08
CA ILE A 5 21.92 -33.38 -40.02
C ILE A 5 21.92 -32.04 -39.29
N LEU A 6 21.03 -31.16 -39.77
CA LEU A 6 20.76 -29.86 -39.22
C LEU A 6 20.37 -30.06 -37.75
N ILE A 7 21.28 -29.61 -36.91
CA ILE A 7 21.23 -29.55 -35.47
C ILE A 7 19.93 -28.83 -35.05
N ILE A 8 18.90 -29.60 -34.71
CA ILE A 8 17.73 -29.12 -33.98
C ILE A 8 18.19 -28.95 -32.52
N PHE A 9 19.01 -27.93 -32.27
CA PHE A 9 19.13 -27.34 -30.95
C PHE A 9 17.86 -26.52 -30.75
N ILE A 10 16.77 -27.20 -30.35
CA ILE A 10 15.69 -26.56 -29.60
C ILE A 10 16.36 -26.14 -28.29
N THR A 11 16.96 -24.96 -28.30
CA THR A 11 17.29 -24.25 -27.09
C THR A 11 15.94 -23.98 -26.42
N LEU A 12 15.59 -24.85 -25.46
CA LEU A 12 14.69 -24.48 -24.38
C LEU A 12 15.34 -23.27 -23.68
N PHE A 13 15.15 -22.08 -24.24
CA PHE A 13 15.11 -20.87 -23.44
C PHE A 13 13.85 -21.01 -22.60
N SER A 14 13.97 -21.73 -21.48
CA SER A 14 13.07 -21.55 -20.36
C SER A 14 13.18 -20.08 -20.00
N ILE A 15 12.25 -19.27 -20.53
CA ILE A 15 12.12 -17.87 -20.20
C ILE A 15 11.64 -17.88 -18.76
N THR A 16 12.57 -17.94 -17.79
CA THR A 16 12.27 -17.61 -16.41
C THR A 16 11.97 -16.12 -16.43
N SER A 17 10.71 -15.78 -16.68
CA SER A 17 10.19 -14.44 -16.51
C SER A 17 10.21 -14.15 -15.02
N PHE A 18 11.35 -13.67 -14.53
CA PHE A 18 11.44 -13.12 -13.18
C PHE A 18 10.54 -11.88 -13.16
N ALA A 19 9.52 -11.92 -12.32
CA ALA A 19 8.66 -10.76 -12.14
C ALA A 19 9.53 -9.57 -11.69
N GLU A 20 9.53 -8.48 -12.46
CA GLU A 20 10.27 -7.28 -12.10
C GLU A 20 9.81 -6.79 -10.71
N PRO A 21 10.74 -6.37 -9.83
CA PRO A 21 10.38 -5.83 -8.54
C PRO A 21 9.42 -4.63 -8.70
N PRO A 22 8.48 -4.43 -7.76
CA PRO A 22 7.54 -3.32 -7.84
C PRO A 22 8.25 -1.99 -7.96
N LYS A 23 7.86 -1.17 -8.94
CA LYS A 23 8.32 0.20 -9.07
C LYS A 23 7.68 1.06 -7.99
N GLU A 24 8.50 1.87 -7.34
CA GLU A 24 8.05 2.84 -6.35
C GLU A 24 7.82 4.22 -6.97
N TYR A 25 6.78 4.89 -6.48
CA TYR A 25 6.39 6.24 -6.83
C TYR A 25 6.39 7.10 -5.57
N GLN A 26 6.73 8.38 -5.72
CA GLN A 26 6.72 9.36 -4.63
C GLN A 26 6.01 10.64 -5.07
N TRP A 27 5.15 11.15 -4.21
CA TRP A 27 4.51 12.45 -4.36
C TRP A 27 4.77 13.34 -3.14
N THR A 28 4.78 14.64 -3.33
CA THR A 28 4.90 15.64 -2.27
C THR A 28 4.09 16.87 -2.68
N GLN A 29 3.52 17.55 -1.69
CA GLN A 29 2.75 18.79 -1.85
C GLN A 29 3.43 19.77 -2.82
N GLY A 30 2.61 20.40 -3.65
CA GLY A 30 3.05 21.38 -4.66
C GLY A 30 3.52 20.74 -5.97
N ARG A 31 3.62 19.40 -6.04
CA ARG A 31 3.89 18.69 -7.30
C ARG A 31 2.61 18.16 -7.93
N TYR A 32 2.63 18.04 -9.26
CA TYR A 32 1.61 17.32 -10.00
C TYR A 32 1.54 15.85 -9.56
N GLU A 33 0.33 15.30 -9.68
CA GLU A 33 0.06 13.87 -9.49
C GLU A 33 0.99 13.00 -10.35
N GLN A 34 1.39 11.86 -9.82
CA GLN A 34 2.28 10.92 -10.48
C GLN A 34 1.47 9.83 -11.15
N GLU A 35 1.47 9.76 -12.48
CA GLU A 35 0.90 8.63 -13.21
C GLU A 35 1.71 7.37 -12.92
N MET A 36 1.03 6.30 -12.48
CA MET A 36 1.68 5.06 -12.07
C MET A 36 1.42 3.88 -13.02
N GLY A 37 0.63 4.10 -14.08
CA GLY A 37 0.35 3.14 -15.14
C GLY A 37 -1.14 2.85 -15.32
N LEU A 38 -1.44 2.03 -16.33
CA LEU A 38 -2.81 1.66 -16.68
C LEU A 38 -3.42 0.75 -15.62
N ALA A 39 -4.65 1.08 -15.18
CA ALA A 39 -5.42 0.29 -14.23
C ALA A 39 -5.83 -1.09 -14.79
N ALA A 40 -5.87 -1.22 -16.11
CA ALA A 40 -6.13 -2.50 -16.78
C ALA A 40 -5.05 -3.56 -16.47
N PHE A 41 -3.81 -3.12 -16.23
CA PHE A 41 -2.65 -4.01 -16.08
C PHE A 41 -2.01 -3.97 -14.70
N ASN A 42 -2.43 -3.05 -13.83
CA ASN A 42 -1.78 -2.81 -12.55
C ASN A 42 -2.79 -2.74 -11.42
N VAL A 43 -2.32 -3.01 -10.21
CA VAL A 43 -2.97 -2.63 -8.97
C VAL A 43 -1.96 -1.79 -8.20
N CYS A 44 -2.32 -0.55 -7.88
CA CYS A 44 -1.44 0.35 -7.15
C CYS A 44 -2.02 0.67 -5.78
N TYR A 45 -1.14 0.86 -4.80
CA TYR A 45 -1.49 1.00 -3.40
C TYR A 45 -0.50 1.88 -2.65
N LEU A 46 -0.95 2.43 -1.53
CA LEU A 46 -0.13 3.30 -0.69
C LEU A 46 0.86 2.46 0.12
N THR A 47 2.14 2.86 0.10
CA THR A 47 3.21 2.21 0.88
C THR A 47 3.73 3.09 1.99
N GLY A 48 3.43 4.39 2.01
CA GLY A 48 3.81 5.26 3.11
C GLY A 48 3.21 6.66 3.00
N ILE A 49 3.27 7.38 4.12
CA ILE A 49 2.92 8.80 4.22
C ILE A 49 3.99 9.56 4.98
N LYS A 50 4.06 10.86 4.74
CA LYS A 50 4.95 11.79 5.44
C LYS A 50 4.35 13.17 5.60
N GLY A 51 4.85 13.91 6.57
CA GLY A 51 4.58 15.33 6.76
C GLY A 51 3.60 15.64 7.88
N VAL A 52 3.16 16.90 7.94
CA VAL A 52 2.26 17.42 8.96
C VAL A 52 0.80 17.24 8.50
N PHE A 53 -0.02 16.56 9.29
CA PHE A 53 -1.43 16.31 9.01
C PHE A 53 -2.31 16.97 10.09
N GLU A 54 -2.76 18.21 9.83
CA GLU A 54 -3.50 19.03 10.82
C GLU A 54 -5.01 19.08 10.58
N SER A 55 -5.50 18.68 9.40
CA SER A 55 -6.91 18.72 9.05
C SER A 55 -7.29 17.67 7.99
N ARG A 56 -8.59 17.57 7.68
CA ARG A 56 -9.12 16.80 6.53
C ARG A 56 -8.56 17.23 5.16
N ASN A 57 -7.91 18.39 5.06
CA ASN A 57 -7.37 18.91 3.79
C ASN A 57 -5.96 18.39 3.47
N GLU A 58 -5.32 17.69 4.41
CA GLU A 58 -4.04 17.02 4.20
C GLU A 58 -4.33 15.59 3.74
N ILE A 59 -4.18 15.34 2.45
CA ILE A 59 -4.58 14.12 1.76
C ILE A 59 -3.38 13.55 1.02
N VAL A 60 -3.17 12.24 1.14
CA VAL A 60 -2.28 11.46 0.28
C VAL A 60 -3.06 10.24 -0.22
N ARG A 61 -3.17 10.07 -1.53
CA ARG A 61 -4.03 9.06 -2.12
C ARG A 61 -3.50 8.51 -3.44
N VAL A 62 -3.66 7.21 -3.58
CA VAL A 62 -3.68 6.44 -4.82
C VAL A 62 -5.13 6.34 -5.31
N TYR A 63 -5.40 6.86 -6.50
CA TYR A 63 -6.73 6.84 -7.12
C TYR A 63 -6.65 6.49 -8.59
N GLN A 64 -7.80 6.10 -9.16
CA GLN A 64 -7.94 5.88 -10.59
C GLN A 64 -8.60 7.09 -11.24
N ASN A 65 -8.09 7.52 -12.38
CA ASN A 65 -8.69 8.53 -13.25
C ASN A 65 -8.45 8.11 -14.71
N ASN A 66 -9.49 8.14 -15.56
CA ASN A 66 -9.39 7.79 -16.98
C ASN A 66 -8.62 6.47 -17.26
N GLY A 67 -8.88 5.42 -16.48
CA GLY A 67 -8.26 4.10 -16.65
C GLY A 67 -6.78 4.01 -16.25
N LYS A 68 -6.24 5.02 -15.56
CA LYS A 68 -4.86 5.07 -15.06
C LYS A 68 -4.85 5.26 -13.55
N TYR A 69 -3.82 4.74 -12.90
CA TYR A 69 -3.54 5.02 -11.49
C TYR A 69 -2.69 6.27 -11.34
N TYR A 70 -2.98 7.04 -10.29
CA TYR A 70 -2.25 8.22 -9.90
C TYR A 70 -1.93 8.20 -8.42
N LEU A 71 -0.73 8.65 -8.04
CA LEU A 71 -0.39 9.01 -6.67
C LEU A 71 -0.39 10.54 -6.58
N GLY A 72 -1.23 11.08 -5.70
CA GLY A 72 -1.37 12.52 -5.51
C GLY A 72 -1.96 12.84 -4.15
N GLY A 73 -2.41 14.08 -4.00
CA GLY A 73 -2.95 14.57 -2.75
C GLY A 73 -3.20 16.07 -2.76
N ALA A 74 -3.64 16.57 -1.62
CA ALA A 74 -3.80 17.99 -1.34
C ALA A 74 -3.23 18.28 0.05
N SER A 75 -2.74 19.48 0.28
CA SER A 75 -2.28 19.89 1.61
C SER A 75 -2.09 21.40 1.64
N ARG A 76 -2.40 22.03 2.77
CA ARG A 76 -1.96 23.41 3.08
C ARG A 76 -0.71 23.43 3.97
N GLN A 77 -0.28 22.27 4.45
CA GLN A 77 0.89 22.05 5.30
C GLN A 77 2.12 21.68 4.51
N GLN A 78 3.28 22.18 4.95
CA GLN A 78 4.56 21.86 4.33
C GLN A 78 4.94 20.40 4.54
N GLY A 79 5.48 19.79 3.49
CA GLY A 79 6.11 18.47 3.57
C GLY A 79 5.16 17.28 3.54
N VAL A 80 3.85 17.49 3.38
CA VAL A 80 2.90 16.39 3.15
C VAL A 80 3.23 15.66 1.86
N GLY A 81 3.23 14.34 1.92
CA GLY A 81 3.52 13.50 0.76
C GLY A 81 3.39 12.03 1.11
N GLY A 82 3.72 11.17 0.14
CA GLY A 82 3.74 9.75 0.39
C GLY A 82 4.33 8.96 -0.74
N TRP A 83 4.24 7.64 -0.58
CA TRP A 83 4.82 6.67 -1.48
C TRP A 83 3.77 5.63 -1.86
N ALA A 84 3.90 5.12 -3.08
CA ALA A 84 3.06 4.05 -3.59
C ALA A 84 3.89 3.07 -4.41
N MET A 85 3.33 1.88 -4.60
CA MET A 85 3.87 0.88 -5.52
C MET A 85 2.74 0.34 -6.39
N CYS A 86 3.12 -0.15 -7.56
CA CYS A 86 2.23 -0.89 -8.45
C CYS A 86 2.75 -2.29 -8.67
N VAL A 87 1.82 -3.23 -8.75
CA VAL A 87 2.07 -4.62 -9.11
C VAL A 87 1.24 -4.98 -10.32
N GLY A 88 1.82 -5.75 -11.24
CA GLY A 88 1.10 -6.27 -12.39
C GLY A 88 -0.12 -7.07 -11.93
N SER A 89 -1.28 -6.81 -12.55
CA SER A 89 -2.54 -7.46 -12.23
C SER A 89 -2.58 -8.86 -12.83
N PHE A 90 -2.08 -9.85 -12.09
CA PHE A 90 -2.40 -11.27 -12.32
C PHE A 90 -3.86 -11.60 -11.96
N TYR A 91 -4.55 -10.66 -11.32
CA TYR A 91 -5.87 -10.83 -10.69
C TYR A 91 -7.04 -10.40 -11.59
N GLY A 92 -6.76 -9.93 -12.81
CA GLY A 92 -7.74 -9.29 -13.69
C GLY A 92 -8.20 -7.95 -13.10
N SER A 93 -8.01 -6.84 -13.84
CA SER A 93 -8.44 -5.51 -13.39
C SER A 93 -9.94 -5.40 -13.06
N SER A 94 -10.75 -6.39 -13.44
CA SER A 94 -12.19 -6.46 -13.24
C SER A 94 -12.66 -6.71 -11.79
N SER A 95 -11.78 -6.79 -10.79
CA SER A 95 -12.18 -7.06 -9.40
C SER A 95 -11.72 -6.02 -8.36
N PHE A 96 -11.30 -4.84 -8.79
CA PHE A 96 -10.96 -3.76 -7.86
C PHE A 96 -12.23 -3.11 -7.29
N THR A 97 -12.38 -3.17 -5.96
CA THR A 97 -13.45 -2.47 -5.24
C THR A 97 -12.83 -1.43 -4.31
N ALA A 98 -13.27 -0.18 -4.43
CA ALA A 98 -12.82 0.91 -3.58
C ALA A 98 -13.76 1.11 -2.39
N PHE A 99 -13.18 1.45 -1.25
CA PHE A 99 -13.90 1.75 -0.01
C PHE A 99 -13.38 3.05 0.59
N ASN A 100 -14.24 3.73 1.33
CA ASN A 100 -13.92 4.93 2.09
C ASN A 100 -14.45 4.78 3.52
N TRP A 101 -13.75 5.40 4.46
CA TRP A 101 -14.14 5.48 5.86
C TRP A 101 -13.89 6.88 6.38
N LEU A 102 -14.87 7.42 7.10
CA LEU A 102 -14.77 8.68 7.82
C LEU A 102 -14.94 8.43 9.31
N SER A 103 -14.07 9.02 10.15
CA SER A 103 -14.19 8.83 11.61
C SER A 103 -15.51 9.34 12.18
N SER A 104 -16.15 10.31 11.52
CA SER A 104 -17.45 10.86 11.90
C SER A 104 -18.64 9.92 11.66
N GLN A 105 -18.48 8.79 10.96
CA GLN A 105 -19.61 7.92 10.59
C GLN A 105 -20.02 6.91 11.68
N GLY A 106 -19.35 6.91 12.85
CA GLY A 106 -19.73 6.12 14.03
C GLY A 106 -19.32 4.64 14.02
N GLY A 107 -18.68 4.15 12.96
CA GLY A 107 -18.21 2.76 12.87
C GLY A 107 -17.28 2.51 11.67
N GLY A 108 -16.67 1.33 11.63
CA GLY A 108 -15.84 0.90 10.50
C GLY A 108 -16.67 0.62 9.24
N THR A 109 -16.11 0.89 8.07
CA THR A 109 -16.70 0.52 6.78
C THR A 109 -16.45 -0.97 6.54
N GLN A 110 -17.50 -1.78 6.60
CA GLN A 110 -17.43 -3.16 6.17
C GLN A 110 -17.16 -3.22 4.66
N MET A 111 -16.13 -3.97 4.28
CA MET A 111 -15.69 -4.14 2.91
C MET A 111 -16.09 -5.52 2.37
N VAL A 112 -15.24 -6.12 1.55
CA VAL A 112 -15.44 -7.45 0.94
C VAL A 112 -15.08 -8.61 1.89
N PRO A 113 -15.52 -9.85 1.57
CA PRO A 113 -15.18 -11.00 2.37
C PRO A 113 -13.67 -11.26 2.45
N SER A 114 -13.17 -11.46 3.67
CA SER A 114 -11.76 -11.61 3.99
C SER A 114 -11.11 -12.88 3.43
N ASN A 115 -11.91 -13.90 3.16
CA ASN A 115 -11.47 -15.18 2.61
C ASN A 115 -11.27 -15.17 1.09
N THR A 116 -11.85 -14.19 0.38
CA THR A 116 -11.84 -14.12 -1.10
C THR A 116 -11.11 -12.90 -1.64
N HIS A 117 -10.72 -11.96 -0.78
CA HIS A 117 -10.10 -10.71 -1.20
C HIS A 117 -8.87 -10.38 -0.36
N ARG A 118 -8.02 -9.53 -0.92
CA ARG A 118 -6.98 -8.82 -0.19
C ARG A 118 -7.24 -7.33 -0.31
N CYS A 119 -7.21 -6.64 0.83
CA CYS A 119 -7.44 -5.21 0.91
C CYS A 119 -6.17 -4.51 1.38
N PHE A 120 -5.99 -3.27 0.96
CA PHE A 120 -4.83 -2.43 1.27
C PHE A 120 -5.24 -0.97 1.34
N LEU A 121 -4.48 -0.16 2.07
CA LEU A 121 -4.71 1.29 2.09
C LEU A 121 -4.38 1.88 0.72
N SER A 122 -5.30 2.68 0.20
CA SER A 122 -5.12 3.46 -1.02
C SER A 122 -5.08 4.96 -0.72
N GLY A 123 -5.43 5.41 0.48
CA GLY A 123 -5.21 6.80 0.86
C GLY A 123 -5.47 7.06 2.33
N LEU A 124 -4.94 8.18 2.81
CA LEU A 124 -5.10 8.69 4.15
C LEU A 124 -5.30 10.21 4.08
N ALA A 125 -6.19 10.71 4.93
CA ALA A 125 -6.37 12.12 5.15
C ALA A 125 -6.81 12.41 6.59
N GLY A 126 -6.72 13.67 7.00
CA GLY A 126 -7.23 14.07 8.30
C GLY A 126 -6.17 14.40 9.33
N ALA A 127 -6.62 15.01 10.42
CA ALA A 127 -5.76 15.43 11.49
C ALA A 127 -5.32 14.27 12.39
N PHE A 128 -4.06 13.89 12.29
CA PHE A 128 -3.40 12.95 13.21
C PHE A 128 -2.84 13.73 14.40
N ASN A 129 -3.74 14.13 15.30
CA ASN A 129 -3.49 15.04 16.43
C ASN A 129 -3.04 14.34 17.72
N SER A 130 -3.24 13.03 17.82
CA SER A 130 -2.92 12.24 19.01
C SER A 130 -2.08 11.00 18.70
N SER A 131 -1.38 10.48 19.71
CA SER A 131 -0.69 9.18 19.59
C SER A 131 -1.66 7.99 19.48
N GLN A 132 -2.96 8.21 19.70
CA GLN A 132 -4.01 7.19 19.56
C GLN A 132 -4.72 7.24 18.21
N ASP A 133 -4.52 8.30 17.43
CA ASP A 133 -5.12 8.44 16.11
C ASP A 133 -4.56 7.35 15.20
N GLN A 134 -5.46 6.58 14.63
CA GLN A 134 -5.15 5.37 13.90
C GLN A 134 -6.13 5.21 12.75
N VAL A 135 -5.59 4.82 11.60
CA VAL A 135 -6.32 4.16 10.52
C VAL A 135 -5.84 2.73 10.41
N SER A 136 -6.75 1.81 10.15
CA SER A 136 -6.44 0.39 10.00
C SER A 136 -7.44 -0.35 9.10
N ILE A 137 -6.95 -1.37 8.43
CA ILE A 137 -7.76 -2.42 7.80
C ILE A 137 -7.68 -3.65 8.71
N ASN A 138 -8.80 -4.04 9.29
CA ASN A 138 -8.88 -5.19 10.19
C ASN A 138 -9.77 -6.28 9.61
N ARG A 139 -9.50 -7.53 10.00
CA ARG A 139 -10.41 -8.64 9.74
C ARG A 139 -11.40 -8.76 10.89
N MET A 140 -12.68 -8.60 10.62
CA MET A 140 -13.77 -8.82 11.58
C MET A 140 -14.68 -9.93 11.06
N SER A 141 -14.72 -11.06 11.78
CA SER A 141 -15.42 -12.26 11.35
C SER A 141 -14.97 -12.70 9.95
N ASN A 142 -15.86 -12.65 8.95
CA ASN A 142 -15.53 -12.99 7.57
C ASN A 142 -15.35 -11.77 6.66
N SER A 143 -15.29 -10.55 7.17
CA SER A 143 -15.18 -9.33 6.36
C SER A 143 -13.89 -8.58 6.66
N TRP A 144 -13.34 -7.95 5.63
CA TRP A 144 -12.42 -6.84 5.85
C TRP A 144 -13.22 -5.61 6.32
N VAL A 145 -12.65 -4.83 7.23
CA VAL A 145 -13.25 -3.59 7.74
C VAL A 145 -12.18 -2.51 7.70
N LEU A 146 -12.47 -1.42 6.99
CA LEU A 146 -11.67 -0.20 7.02
C LEU A 146 -12.19 0.68 8.15
N GLY A 147 -11.32 1.07 9.07
CA GLY A 147 -11.71 1.90 10.19
C GLY A 147 -10.53 2.52 10.90
N GLY A 148 -10.77 2.98 12.12
CA GLY A 148 -9.76 3.66 12.88
C GLY A 148 -10.23 4.01 14.29
N ASN A 149 -9.30 4.49 15.08
CA ASN A 149 -9.57 5.09 16.38
C ASN A 149 -9.05 6.52 16.32
N THR A 150 -9.84 7.48 16.79
CA THR A 150 -9.38 8.87 16.85
C THR A 150 -10.23 9.68 17.79
N THR A 151 -9.61 10.67 18.42
CA THR A 151 -10.32 11.70 19.18
C THR A 151 -10.81 12.83 18.28
N SER A 152 -10.28 12.96 17.06
CA SER A 152 -10.71 13.93 16.07
C SER A 152 -11.77 13.32 15.15
N GLN A 153 -12.86 14.02 14.88
CA GLN A 153 -13.79 13.63 13.82
C GLN A 153 -13.22 14.01 12.45
N GLU A 154 -11.90 13.92 12.25
CA GLU A 154 -11.21 14.42 11.07
C GLU A 154 -10.45 13.37 10.28
N LEU A 155 -10.29 12.14 10.78
CA LEU A 155 -9.64 11.10 10.00
C LEU A 155 -10.53 10.58 8.87
N GLU A 156 -9.90 10.40 7.73
CA GLU A 156 -10.47 9.79 6.54
C GLU A 156 -9.47 8.78 5.95
N ALA A 157 -10.00 7.68 5.43
CA ALA A 157 -9.19 6.66 4.80
C ALA A 157 -9.85 6.12 3.55
N TRP A 158 -9.02 5.67 2.61
CA TRP A 158 -9.45 4.91 1.45
C TRP A 158 -8.73 3.57 1.43
N ALA A 159 -9.46 2.54 1.00
CA ALA A 159 -8.92 1.23 0.75
C ALA A 159 -9.29 0.74 -0.64
N GLY A 160 -8.42 -0.10 -1.19
CA GLY A 160 -8.70 -0.89 -2.37
C GLY A 160 -8.70 -2.37 -2.01
N CYS A 161 -9.60 -3.13 -2.60
CA CYS A 161 -9.63 -4.58 -2.45
C CYS A 161 -9.60 -5.25 -3.82
N VAL A 162 -8.85 -6.33 -3.93
CA VAL A 162 -8.78 -7.17 -5.13
C VAL A 162 -9.18 -8.59 -4.80
N LYS A 163 -9.89 -9.26 -5.71
CA LYS A 163 -10.23 -10.66 -5.54
C LYS A 163 -8.95 -11.48 -5.55
N ASN A 164 -8.76 -12.28 -4.52
CA ASN A 164 -7.69 -13.25 -4.45
C ASN A 164 -8.27 -14.62 -4.85
N PRO A 165 -8.02 -15.14 -6.07
CA PRO A 165 -8.54 -16.41 -6.54
C PRO A 165 -8.06 -17.61 -5.70
N LEU A 166 -7.03 -17.41 -4.87
CA LEU A 166 -6.43 -18.47 -4.08
C LEU A 166 -6.49 -18.09 -2.59
N SER A 167 -7.56 -18.57 -1.95
CA SER A 167 -7.87 -18.41 -0.52
C SER A 167 -6.84 -19.08 0.41
N ILE A 168 -5.91 -19.87 -0.14
CA ILE A 168 -4.92 -20.68 0.59
C ILE A 168 -3.64 -19.93 0.97
N PHE A 169 -3.43 -18.70 0.50
CA PHE A 169 -2.18 -18.00 0.79
C PHE A 169 -2.17 -17.43 2.20
N TRP A 170 -1.18 -17.88 2.96
CA TRP A 170 -0.79 -17.30 4.23
C TRP A 170 -0.41 -15.83 4.06
N THR A 171 -0.62 -15.05 5.10
CA THR A 171 -0.19 -13.66 5.20
C THR A 171 0.73 -13.51 6.39
N GLN A 172 1.78 -12.72 6.24
CA GLN A 172 2.65 -12.33 7.35
C GLN A 172 2.38 -10.87 7.71
N THR A 173 2.22 -10.60 8.99
CA THR A 173 2.01 -9.27 9.53
C THR A 173 3.29 -8.79 10.19
N PHE A 174 3.71 -7.58 9.85
CA PHE A 174 4.91 -6.95 10.38
C PHE A 174 4.51 -5.61 10.99
N THR A 175 5.03 -5.30 12.17
CA THR A 175 4.76 -4.03 12.85
C THR A 175 6.06 -3.34 13.18
N TRP A 176 6.13 -2.06 12.86
CA TRP A 176 7.21 -1.18 13.26
C TRP A 176 6.69 -0.17 14.28
N HIS A 177 7.51 0.16 15.28
CA HIS A 177 7.23 1.17 16.29
C HIS A 177 8.35 2.21 16.32
N HIS A 178 8.01 3.45 16.69
CA HIS A 178 9.00 4.51 16.90
C HIS A 178 10.17 4.05 17.79
N GLY A 179 11.38 4.45 17.40
CA GLY A 179 12.62 4.05 18.06
C GLY A 179 13.10 2.63 17.74
N SER A 180 12.30 1.79 17.06
CA SER A 180 12.72 0.46 16.66
C SER A 180 13.59 0.50 15.39
N PRO A 181 14.54 -0.44 15.22
CA PRO A 181 15.21 -0.63 13.93
C PRO A 181 14.19 -0.94 12.83
N GLU A 182 14.62 -0.79 11.58
CA GLU A 182 13.78 -1.13 10.43
C GLU A 182 13.41 -2.61 10.44
N VAL A 183 12.16 -2.93 10.07
CA VAL A 183 11.67 -4.30 10.02
C VAL A 183 11.86 -4.86 8.62
N VAL A 184 12.83 -5.76 8.46
CA VAL A 184 13.01 -6.53 7.23
C VAL A 184 11.90 -7.56 7.12
N MET A 185 11.13 -7.51 6.04
CA MET A 185 9.97 -8.37 5.81
C MET A 185 10.34 -9.55 4.92
N THR A 186 9.87 -9.55 3.67
CA THR A 186 10.01 -10.66 2.71
C THR A 186 10.67 -10.20 1.41
N ASN A 187 11.01 -11.14 0.52
CA ASN A 187 11.61 -10.88 -0.78
C ASN A 187 10.64 -10.12 -1.68
N ALA A 188 11.10 -9.01 -2.27
CA ALA A 188 10.31 -8.16 -3.15
C ALA A 188 9.93 -8.82 -4.48
N ASN A 189 10.65 -9.87 -4.89
CA ASN A 189 10.36 -10.61 -6.11
C ASN A 189 9.20 -11.61 -5.94
N ASP A 190 9.03 -12.16 -4.73
CA ASP A 190 8.15 -13.30 -4.48
C ASP A 190 6.88 -12.91 -3.71
N SER A 191 6.73 -11.63 -3.36
CA SER A 191 5.67 -11.17 -2.48
C SER A 191 5.19 -9.77 -2.81
N MET A 192 4.09 -9.39 -2.18
CA MET A 192 3.57 -8.03 -2.17
C MET A 192 3.30 -7.67 -0.71
N CYS A 193 3.79 -6.50 -0.28
CA CYS A 193 3.57 -5.97 1.06
C CYS A 193 2.81 -4.65 0.98
N PHE A 194 1.72 -4.56 1.76
CA PHE A 194 0.83 -3.41 1.77
C PHE A 194 0.78 -2.78 3.15
N LEU A 195 0.60 -1.46 3.20
CA LEU A 195 0.33 -0.77 4.44
C LEU A 195 -1.11 -1.09 4.90
N HIS A 196 -1.24 -1.56 6.14
CA HIS A 196 -2.51 -1.99 6.74
C HIS A 196 -2.94 -1.11 7.90
N SER A 197 -1.98 -0.56 8.66
CA SER A 197 -2.28 0.41 9.70
C SER A 197 -1.22 1.50 9.76
N VAL A 198 -1.69 2.71 10.03
CA VAL A 198 -0.86 3.84 10.46
C VAL A 198 -1.48 4.40 11.73
N LYS A 199 -0.67 4.55 12.77
CA LYS A 199 -1.08 5.09 14.06
C LYS A 199 -0.06 6.10 14.55
N GLY A 200 -0.52 7.21 15.10
CA GLY A 200 0.31 8.17 15.80
C GLY A 200 0.08 9.61 15.35
N LYS A 201 0.76 10.54 16.01
CA LYS A 201 0.69 11.97 15.69
C LYS A 201 1.65 12.31 14.55
N PHE A 202 1.17 13.02 13.53
CA PHE A 202 1.99 13.50 12.40
C PHE A 202 2.01 15.04 12.43
N ASP A 203 2.90 15.61 13.25
CA ASP A 203 2.98 17.06 13.48
C ASP A 203 4.32 17.69 13.06
N ALA A 204 5.22 16.93 12.44
CA ALA A 204 6.45 17.43 11.85
C ALA A 204 6.61 17.06 10.37
N PHE A 205 7.26 17.93 9.59
CA PHE A 205 7.44 17.72 8.14
C PHE A 205 8.34 16.52 7.78
N TYR A 206 9.09 16.01 8.76
CA TYR A 206 9.97 14.85 8.67
C TYR A 206 9.39 13.60 9.34
N ASP A 207 8.16 13.66 9.85
CA ASP A 207 7.43 12.49 10.33
C ASP A 207 7.04 11.63 9.13
N TRP A 208 7.39 10.33 9.13
CA TRP A 208 7.02 9.41 8.06
C TRP A 208 7.01 7.95 8.48
N VAL A 209 6.10 7.16 7.90
CA VAL A 209 6.16 5.69 7.87
C VAL A 209 6.13 5.22 6.43
N ARG A 210 6.87 4.16 6.12
CA ARG A 210 6.97 3.65 4.75
C ARG A 210 7.38 2.18 4.69
N ILE A 211 6.81 1.49 3.71
CA ILE A 211 7.34 0.26 3.14
C ILE A 211 8.21 0.61 1.93
N ALA A 212 9.48 0.23 1.96
CA ALA A 212 10.44 0.44 0.87
C ALA A 212 11.05 -0.90 0.44
N ILE A 213 11.72 -0.92 -0.72
CA ILE A 213 12.54 -2.06 -1.15
C ILE A 213 14.01 -1.72 -0.89
N LYS A 214 14.71 -2.54 -0.10
CA LYS A 214 16.15 -2.43 0.17
C LYS A 214 16.79 -3.80 0.02
N ASN A 215 17.84 -3.88 -0.80
CA ASN A 215 18.58 -5.14 -1.06
C ASN A 215 17.65 -6.31 -1.44
N GLY A 216 16.68 -6.04 -2.33
CA GLY A 216 15.72 -7.04 -2.82
C GLY A 216 14.65 -7.46 -1.80
N LYS A 217 14.57 -6.83 -0.62
CA LYS A 217 13.56 -7.14 0.40
C LYS A 217 12.68 -5.94 0.69
N PHE A 218 11.42 -6.20 1.03
CA PHE A 218 10.56 -5.19 1.63
C PHE A 218 11.04 -4.87 3.04
N VAL A 219 11.04 -3.59 3.38
CA VAL A 219 11.43 -3.06 4.68
C VAL A 219 10.38 -2.06 5.16
N LEU A 220 9.84 -2.27 6.35
CA LEU A 220 8.95 -1.31 7.02
C LEU A 220 9.75 -0.47 8.00
N SER A 221 9.72 0.85 7.85
CA SER A 221 10.39 1.77 8.76
C SER A 221 9.67 3.11 8.87
N GLY A 222 10.16 3.96 9.77
CA GLY A 222 9.66 5.30 9.96
C GLY A 222 10.66 6.20 10.68
N SER A 223 10.37 7.49 10.71
CA SER A 223 11.12 8.50 11.48
C SER A 223 10.13 9.49 12.06
N PHE A 224 10.26 9.79 13.35
CA PHE A 224 9.35 10.72 14.04
C PHE A 224 10.06 11.51 15.13
N PHE A 225 9.62 12.74 15.31
CA PHE A 225 10.05 13.57 16.44
C PHE A 225 9.52 13.02 17.78
N ARG A 226 8.26 12.59 17.80
CA ARG A 226 7.55 12.19 19.03
C ARG A 226 7.32 10.66 19.09
N PRO A 227 7.25 10.10 20.31
CA PRO A 227 6.90 8.70 20.50
C PRO A 227 5.43 8.42 20.16
N GLY A 228 5.11 7.13 19.99
CA GLY A 228 3.74 6.66 19.80
C GLY A 228 3.32 6.45 18.35
N VAL A 229 4.23 6.67 17.39
CA VAL A 229 3.98 6.31 16.00
C VAL A 229 4.32 4.85 15.73
N SER A 230 3.44 4.18 15.00
CA SER A 230 3.63 2.81 14.53
C SER A 230 2.95 2.59 13.20
N ALA A 231 3.43 1.60 12.46
CA ALA A 231 2.79 1.14 11.25
C ALA A 231 2.76 -0.38 11.22
N THR A 232 1.75 -0.92 10.56
CA THR A 232 1.62 -2.35 10.31
C THR A 232 1.53 -2.59 8.82
N ALA A 233 2.36 -3.52 8.34
CA ALA A 233 2.34 -4.02 6.98
C ALA A 233 1.86 -5.47 6.96
N VAL A 234 1.15 -5.84 5.89
CA VAL A 234 0.77 -7.23 5.63
C VAL A 234 1.35 -7.64 4.29
N CYS A 235 2.06 -8.76 4.29
CA CYS A 235 2.68 -9.34 3.10
C CYS A 235 1.99 -10.64 2.70
N THR A 236 1.86 -10.87 1.40
CA THR A 236 1.32 -12.09 0.82
C THR A 236 2.18 -12.52 -0.38
N PRO A 237 2.31 -13.83 -0.66
CA PRO A 237 3.00 -14.30 -1.85
C PRO A 237 2.42 -13.71 -3.14
N ARG A 238 3.28 -13.40 -4.10
CA ARG A 238 2.89 -13.00 -5.45
C ARG A 238 2.54 -14.27 -6.23
N LEU A 239 1.41 -14.26 -6.92
CA LEU A 239 1.12 -15.27 -7.91
C LEU A 239 1.99 -15.03 -9.14
N LEU A 240 2.89 -15.98 -9.42
CA LEU A 240 3.66 -16.04 -10.67
C LEU A 240 2.80 -16.66 -11.77
#